data_AF-A0AAD5YLX4-F1
#
_entry.id   AF-A0AAD5YLX4-F1
#
_cell.length_a   1.000
_cell.length_b   1.000
_cell.length_c   1.000
_cell.angle_alpha   90.00
_cell.angle_beta   90.00
_cell.angle_gamma   90.00
#
_symmetry.space_group_name_H-M   'P 1'
#
loop_
_entity.id
_entity.type
_entity.pdbx_description
1 polymer ?
#
loop_
_entity_poly.entity_id
_entity_poly.type
_entity_poly.pdbx_seq_one_letter_code
_entity_poly.pdbx_strand_id
1 'polypeptide(L)'
;MVAWIQDFSNTYHAATGRFPIIYTTTDWWTTCTGNSAAFGNNNPLWIARYASSIGALPAGWAFTTFWQYADSGPNPGDQDLFNGDAAGLKRMALGS
;
A
#
# COMPACT_ATOMS: atom_id res chain seq x y z
N MET A 1 3.80 -2.89 16.93
CA MET A 1 3.21 -3.07 15.58
C MET A 1 4.27 -3.35 14.52
N VAL A 2 5.33 -2.54 14.40
CA VAL A 2 6.41 -2.72 13.40
C VAL A 2 6.94 -4.17 13.31
N ALA A 3 7.35 -4.77 14.44
CA ALA A 3 7.89 -6.13 14.44
C ALA A 3 6.91 -7.17 13.88
N TRP A 4 5.62 -7.04 14.19
CA TRP A 4 4.58 -7.93 13.68
C TRP A 4 4.39 -7.79 12.17
N ILE A 5 4.35 -6.55 11.64
CA ILE A 5 4.21 -6.31 10.20
C ILE A 5 5.44 -6.83 9.44
N GLN A 6 6.63 -6.70 10.03
CA GLN A 6 7.87 -7.24 9.47
C GLN A 6 7.82 -8.78 9.39
N ASP A 7 7.42 -9.43 10.47
CA ASP A 7 7.31 -10.89 10.53
C ASP A 7 6.29 -11.43 9.51
N PHE A 8 5.12 -10.79 9.42
CA PHE A 8 4.11 -11.12 8.41
C PHE A 8 4.65 -10.93 6.99
N SER A 9 5.29 -9.79 6.71
CA SER A 9 5.84 -9.48 5.38
C SER A 9 6.92 -10.47 4.96
N ASN A 10 7.81 -10.83 5.89
CA ASN A 10 8.87 -11.80 5.64
C ASN A 10 8.31 -13.21 5.42
N THR A 11 7.33 -13.63 6.23
CA THR A 11 6.66 -14.93 6.07
C THR A 11 5.94 -15.03 4.73
N TYR A 12 5.20 -13.99 4.35
CA TYR A 12 4.51 -13.93 3.06
C TYR A 12 5.52 -13.95 1.89
N HIS A 13 6.62 -13.21 1.99
CA HIS A 13 7.67 -13.23 0.98
C HIS A 13 8.37 -14.58 0.87
N ALA A 14 8.70 -15.22 1.99
CA ALA A 14 9.31 -16.55 1.99
C ALA A 14 8.41 -17.60 1.33
N ALA A 15 7.10 -17.50 1.51
CA ALA A 15 6.13 -18.45 0.95
C ALA A 15 5.81 -18.19 -0.54
N THR A 16 5.86 -16.94 -1.00
CA THR A 16 5.33 -16.56 -2.33
C THR A 16 6.36 -15.98 -3.29
N GLY A 17 7.57 -15.67 -2.80
CA GLY A 17 8.58 -14.93 -3.54
C GLY A 17 8.30 -13.43 -3.67
N ARG A 18 7.24 -12.90 -3.03
CA ARG A 18 6.84 -11.48 -3.13
C ARG A 18 6.52 -10.85 -1.79
N PHE A 19 6.89 -9.59 -1.60
CA PHE A 19 6.40 -8.83 -0.43
C PHE A 19 4.92 -8.47 -0.60
N PRO A 20 4.13 -8.51 0.48
CA PRO A 20 2.72 -8.14 0.42
C PRO A 20 2.56 -6.63 0.26
N ILE A 21 1.47 -6.22 -0.38
CA ILE A 21 1.01 -4.83 -0.42
C ILE A 21 0.51 -4.45 0.98
N ILE A 22 0.93 -3.31 1.50
CA ILE A 22 0.44 -2.78 2.78
C ILE A 22 -0.70 -1.81 2.50
N TYR A 23 -1.89 -2.15 2.97
CA TYR A 23 -3.05 -1.26 3.00
C TYR A 23 -3.15 -0.54 4.35
N THR A 24 -3.21 0.80 4.35
CA THR A 24 -3.28 1.61 5.58
C THR A 24 -3.78 3.03 5.31
N THR A 25 -4.06 3.80 6.36
CA THR A 25 -4.09 5.28 6.30
C THR A 25 -2.75 5.86 6.79
N THR A 26 -2.44 7.11 6.43
CA THR A 26 -1.24 7.81 6.95
C THR A 26 -1.32 7.99 8.47
N ASP A 27 -2.53 8.25 9.00
CA ASP A 27 -2.77 8.42 10.44
C ASP A 27 -2.51 7.14 11.23
N TRP A 28 -3.10 6.01 10.80
CA TRP A 28 -2.89 4.73 11.46
C TRP A 28 -1.42 4.32 11.42
N TRP A 29 -0.75 4.52 10.28
CA TRP A 29 0.67 4.21 10.16
C TRP A 29 1.51 5.04 11.12
N THR A 30 1.25 6.34 11.19
CA THR A 30 1.97 7.26 12.09
C THR A 30 1.75 6.85 13.54
N THR A 31 0.50 6.68 13.95
CA THR A 31 0.10 6.38 15.32
C THR A 31 0.58 5.01 15.79
N CYS A 32 0.40 3.96 14.98
CA CYS A 32 0.62 2.59 15.41
C CYS A 32 2.04 2.07 15.15
N THR A 33 2.77 2.69 14.21
CA THR A 33 4.14 2.26 13.86
C THR A 33 5.22 3.27 14.25
N GLY A 34 4.84 4.45 14.76
CA GLY A 34 5.77 5.56 14.95
C GLY A 34 6.27 6.15 13.63
N ASN A 35 5.42 6.09 12.59
CA ASN A 35 5.75 6.48 11.21
C ASN A 35 7.02 5.78 10.68
N SER A 36 7.12 4.46 10.85
CA SER A 36 8.31 3.69 10.47
C SER A 36 8.56 3.74 8.96
N ALA A 37 9.81 4.00 8.56
CA ALA A 37 10.25 4.00 7.17
C ALA A 37 10.77 2.63 6.66
N ALA A 38 10.70 1.59 7.48
CA ALA A 38 11.38 0.31 7.22
C ALA A 38 10.83 -0.49 6.02
N PHE A 39 9.61 -0.18 5.56
CA PHE A 39 8.86 -1.03 4.63
C PHE A 39 8.85 -0.50 3.18
N GLY A 40 9.17 0.79 2.98
CA GLY A 40 8.98 1.46 1.70
C GLY A 40 9.78 0.91 0.52
N ASN A 41 10.91 0.25 0.80
CA ASN A 41 11.76 -0.35 -0.24
C ASN A 41 11.20 -1.68 -0.78
N ASN A 42 10.42 -2.40 0.02
CA ASN A 42 10.03 -3.78 -0.26
C ASN A 42 8.53 -3.94 -0.44
N ASN A 43 7.74 -3.33 0.45
CA ASN A 43 6.29 -3.46 0.48
C ASN A 43 5.64 -2.34 -0.35
N PRO A 44 4.90 -2.66 -1.42
CA PRO A 44 4.10 -1.68 -2.14
C PRO A 44 3.02 -1.06 -1.23
N LEU A 45 2.71 0.22 -1.42
CA LEU A 45 1.71 0.94 -0.61
C LEU A 45 0.35 1.00 -1.29
N TRP A 46 -0.69 0.61 -0.57
CA TRP A 46 -2.08 0.92 -0.90
C TRP A 46 -2.62 1.89 0.16
N ILE A 47 -2.71 3.18 -0.17
CA ILE A 47 -3.13 4.18 0.80
C ILE A 47 -4.65 4.38 0.74
N ALA A 48 -5.30 4.38 1.89
CA ALA A 48 -6.68 4.83 2.04
C ALA A 48 -6.71 6.32 2.40
N ARG A 49 -7.30 7.11 1.51
CA ARG A 49 -7.53 8.54 1.73
C ARG A 49 -8.67 9.03 0.84
N TYR A 50 -9.82 9.26 1.43
CA TYR A 50 -11.01 9.69 0.69
C TYR A 50 -10.98 11.20 0.45
N ALA A 51 -10.35 11.60 -0.65
CA ALA A 51 -10.12 13.01 -0.98
C ALA A 51 -9.90 13.18 -2.48
N SER A 52 -9.87 14.42 -2.97
CA SER A 52 -9.47 14.72 -4.35
C SER A 52 -7.96 14.61 -4.61
N SER A 53 -7.15 14.45 -3.56
CA SER A 53 -5.68 14.29 -3.67
C SER A 53 -5.11 13.42 -2.54
N ILE A 54 -4.02 12.71 -2.84
CA ILE A 54 -3.35 11.74 -1.97
C ILE A 54 -2.68 12.37 -0.73
N GLY A 55 -2.22 13.62 -0.81
CA GLY A 55 -1.53 14.27 0.31
C GLY A 55 -0.23 13.57 0.73
N ALA A 56 0.15 13.74 2.00
CA ALA A 56 1.39 13.20 2.55
C ALA A 56 1.31 11.68 2.77
N LEU A 57 2.37 10.98 2.35
CA LEU A 57 2.53 9.55 2.52
C LEU A 57 3.23 9.21 3.85
N PRO A 58 3.01 8.00 4.39
CA PRO A 58 3.82 7.52 5.50
C PRO A 58 5.30 7.42 5.10
N ALA A 59 6.18 7.52 6.09
CA ALA A 59 7.62 7.53 5.83
C ALA A 59 8.10 6.27 5.08
N GLY A 60 9.11 6.42 4.25
CA GLY A 60 9.70 5.34 3.44
C GLY A 60 9.09 5.18 2.05
N TRP A 61 7.83 5.59 1.83
CA TRP A 61 7.22 5.54 0.51
C TRP A 61 7.34 6.87 -0.24
N ALA A 62 7.93 6.81 -1.43
CA ALA A 62 7.98 7.95 -2.35
C ALA A 62 6.72 8.08 -3.22
N PHE A 63 5.97 6.98 -3.39
CA PHE A 63 4.77 6.90 -4.20
C PHE A 63 3.85 5.79 -3.66
N THR A 64 2.57 5.83 -4.05
CA THR A 64 1.62 4.74 -3.80
C THR A 64 1.60 3.80 -5.00
N THR A 65 1.30 2.53 -4.76
CA THR A 65 0.96 1.56 -5.81
C THR A 65 -0.54 1.59 -6.09
N PHE A 66 -1.35 1.68 -5.05
CA PHE A 66 -2.79 1.87 -5.13
C PHE A 66 -3.23 3.01 -4.22
N TRP A 67 -4.29 3.69 -4.62
CA TRP A 67 -4.95 4.70 -3.82
C TRP A 67 -6.45 4.42 -3.76
N GLN A 68 -6.95 4.15 -2.56
CA GLN A 68 -8.37 4.10 -2.27
C GLN A 68 -8.86 5.53 -2.02
N TYR A 69 -9.55 6.10 -3.00
CA TYR A 69 -9.95 7.51 -3.02
C TYR A 69 -11.39 7.76 -2.57
N ALA A 70 -12.18 6.70 -2.39
CA ALA A 70 -13.52 6.74 -1.81
C ALA A 70 -13.90 5.37 -1.23
N ASP A 71 -14.81 5.35 -0.25
CA ASP A 71 -15.45 4.12 0.29
C ASP A 71 -16.72 3.70 -0.46
N SER A 72 -17.08 4.46 -1.50
CA SER A 72 -18.27 4.24 -2.30
C SER A 72 -18.18 5.01 -3.61
N GLY A 73 -18.91 4.57 -4.62
CA GLY A 73 -18.93 5.23 -5.91
C GLY A 73 -19.76 4.49 -6.96
N PRO A 74 -19.52 4.79 -8.25
CA PRO A 74 -20.24 4.15 -9.35
C PRO A 74 -19.99 2.65 -9.48
N ASN A 75 -18.85 2.16 -9.00
CA ASN A 75 -18.53 0.73 -8.96
C ASN A 75 -18.86 0.13 -7.59
N PRO A 76 -19.05 -1.20 -7.48
CA PRO A 76 -19.26 -1.85 -6.19
C PRO A 76 -18.10 -1.65 -5.21
N GLY A 77 -18.41 -1.32 -3.95
CA GLY A 77 -17.44 -1.21 -2.86
C GLY A 77 -16.61 0.07 -2.89
N ASP A 78 -15.43 -0.01 -2.28
CA ASP A 78 -14.45 1.08 -2.27
C ASP A 78 -13.91 1.35 -3.68
N GLN A 79 -13.47 2.58 -3.92
CA GLN A 79 -12.98 3.00 -5.23
C GLN A 79 -11.47 3.20 -5.19
N ASP A 80 -10.76 2.51 -6.09
CA ASP A 80 -9.31 2.43 -6.12
C ASP A 80 -8.71 2.85 -7.46
N LEU A 81 -7.55 3.49 -7.40
CA LEU A 81 -6.73 3.81 -8.55
C LEU A 81 -5.37 3.12 -8.43
N PHE A 82 -4.98 2.39 -9.48
CA PHE A 82 -3.60 1.93 -9.64
C PHE A 82 -2.72 3.09 -10.14
N ASN A 83 -1.55 3.25 -9.56
CA ASN A 83 -0.58 4.25 -10.01
C ASN A 83 0.20 3.75 -11.23
N GLY A 84 -0.42 3.87 -12.40
CA GLY A 84 0.14 3.47 -13.68
C GLY A 84 -0.92 3.11 -14.71
N ASP A 85 -0.54 2.31 -15.70
CA ASP A 85 -1.42 1.82 -16.75
C ASP A 85 -1.76 0.34 -16.59
N ALA A 86 -2.62 -0.19 -17.47
CA ALA A 86 -3.01 -1.59 -17.47
C ALA A 86 -1.81 -2.55 -17.68
N ALA A 87 -0.79 -2.13 -18.44
CA ALA A 87 0.42 -2.92 -18.62
C ALA A 87 1.25 -3.00 -17.32
N GLY A 88 1.34 -1.90 -16.58
CA GLY A 88 1.94 -1.83 -15.25
C GLY A 88 1.17 -2.66 -14.23
N LEU A 89 -0.16 -2.63 -14.26
CA LEU A 89 -0.97 -3.47 -13.39
C LEU A 89 -0.76 -4.96 -13.70
N LYS A 90 -0.66 -5.33 -14.98
CA LYS A 90 -0.32 -6.70 -15.39
C LYS A 90 1.06 -7.12 -14.89
N ARG A 91 2.08 -6.27 -15.02
CA ARG A 91 3.42 -6.51 -14.46
C ARG A 91 3.37 -6.71 -12.94
N MET A 92 2.64 -5.87 -12.23
CA MET A 92 2.42 -5.97 -10.79
C MET A 92 1.73 -7.28 -10.37
N ALA A 93 0.76 -7.74 -11.16
CA ALA A 93 0.09 -9.02 -10.93
C ALA A 93 1.04 -10.21 -11.13
N LEU A 94 1.89 -10.16 -12.16
CA LEU A 94 2.84 -11.23 -12.49
C LEU A 94 4.12 -11.20 -11.65
N GLY A 95 4.45 -10.06 -11.01
CA GLY A 95 5.72 -9.89 -10.28
C GLY A 95 6.94 -9.75 -11.20
N SER A 96 6.75 -9.19 -12.41
CA SER A 96 7.76 -9.09 -13.48
C SER A 96 8.04 -7.66 -13.90
#